data_AF-A0AA40LIS1-F1
#
_entry.id   AF-A0AA40LIS1-F1
#
_cell.length_a   1.000
_cell.length_b   1.000
_cell.length_c   1.000
_cell.angle_alpha   90.00
_cell.angle_beta   90.00
_cell.angle_gamma   90.00
#
_symmetry.space_group_name_H-M   'P 1'
#
loop_
_entity.id
_entity.type
_entity.pdbx_description
1 polymer ?
#
loop_
_entity_poly.entity_id
_entity_poly.type
_entity_poly.pdbx_seq_one_letter_code
_entity_poly.pdbx_strand_id
1 'polypeptide(L)'
;MASLSLLWGWVLMAALSTGANASLVEQRPRWALVRRGQAETLSCFLRDAQYPYMSWYQQDLQGQLQVLASLRFSGDKEVISLPGADYQVTRVDDTELRLQVANVTQGRTLYCTAAKTQ
;
A
#
# COMPACT_ATOMS: atom_id res chain seq x y z
N MET A 1 7.64 -56.19 1.71
CA MET A 1 8.40 -55.05 1.15
C MET A 1 7.46 -54.14 0.36
N ALA A 2 6.59 -53.37 1.03
CA ALA A 2 5.63 -52.51 0.33
C ALA A 2 5.14 -51.32 1.18
N SER A 3 5.88 -50.91 2.22
CA SER A 3 5.40 -49.92 3.20
C SER A 3 6.26 -48.66 3.30
N LEU A 4 7.39 -48.57 2.58
CA LEU A 4 8.32 -47.44 2.65
C LEU A 4 8.17 -46.43 1.50
N SER A 5 7.46 -46.77 0.42
CA SER A 5 7.36 -45.96 -0.80
C SER A 5 6.31 -44.84 -0.72
N LEU A 6 5.36 -44.93 0.21
CA LEU A 6 4.23 -43.99 0.33
C LEU A 6 4.59 -42.71 1.11
N LEU A 7 5.62 -42.76 1.95
CA LEU A 7 6.00 -41.65 2.84
C LEU A 7 6.81 -40.56 2.12
N TRP A 8 7.46 -40.88 1.00
CA TRP A 8 8.24 -39.91 0.22
C TRP A 8 7.40 -39.08 -0.76
N GLY A 9 6.24 -39.61 -1.20
CA GLY A 9 5.32 -38.88 -2.09
C GLY A 9 4.63 -37.69 -1.41
N TRP A 10 4.39 -37.78 -0.10
CA TRP A 10 3.73 -36.72 0.67
C TRP A 10 4.67 -35.54 0.96
N VAL A 11 5.95 -35.83 1.19
CA VAL A 11 6.98 -34.79 1.43
C VAL A 11 7.20 -33.94 0.17
N LEU A 12 7.08 -34.52 -1.03
CA LEU A 12 7.22 -33.79 -2.29
C LEU A 12 6.02 -32.87 -2.61
N MET A 13 4.80 -33.26 -2.22
CA MET A 13 3.58 -32.45 -2.45
C MET A 13 3.41 -31.32 -1.44
N ALA A 14 4.00 -31.41 -0.25
CA ALA A 14 3.98 -30.34 0.74
C ALA A 14 4.87 -29.13 0.36
N ALA A 15 5.78 -29.28 -0.60
CA ALA A 15 6.72 -28.23 -0.99
C ALA A 15 6.18 -27.24 -2.04
N LEU A 16 4.98 -27.47 -2.60
CA LEU A 16 4.47 -26.74 -3.77
C LEU A 16 3.35 -25.73 -3.49
N SER A 17 2.94 -25.51 -2.24
CA SER A 17 1.91 -24.53 -1.89
C SER A 17 2.47 -23.23 -1.31
N THR A 18 3.39 -22.58 -2.02
CA THR A 18 3.65 -21.14 -1.78
C THR A 18 2.66 -20.32 -2.59
N GLY A 19 1.39 -20.33 -2.15
CA GLY A 19 0.40 -19.36 -2.60
C GLY A 19 0.80 -17.97 -2.11
N ALA A 20 1.74 -17.32 -2.81
CA ALA A 20 2.01 -15.91 -2.60
C ALA A 20 0.75 -15.15 -3.02
N ASN A 21 -0.13 -14.88 -2.07
CA ASN A 21 -1.26 -13.98 -2.29
C ASN A 21 -0.66 -12.63 -2.69
N ALA A 22 -0.71 -12.32 -3.99
CA ALA A 22 -0.23 -11.05 -4.49
C ALA A 22 -0.98 -9.93 -3.76
N SER A 23 -0.24 -8.96 -3.22
CA SER A 23 -0.84 -7.81 -2.55
C SER A 23 -1.80 -7.11 -3.52
N LEU A 24 -3.03 -6.86 -3.06
CA LEU A 24 -4.08 -6.21 -3.83
C LEU A 24 -3.64 -4.84 -4.37
N VAL A 25 -2.79 -4.16 -3.60
CA VAL A 25 -2.19 -2.88 -3.96
C VAL A 25 -0.67 -2.98 -4.05
N GLU A 26 -0.08 -2.16 -4.90
CA GLU A 26 1.35 -2.01 -5.07
C GLU A 26 1.77 -0.56 -4.88
N GLN A 27 2.62 -0.30 -3.89
CA GLN A 27 3.16 1.03 -3.60
C GLN A 27 4.51 1.25 -4.29
N ARG A 28 4.65 2.39 -4.99
CA ARG A 28 5.89 2.81 -5.66
C ARG A 28 6.20 4.31 -5.44
N PRO A 29 7.46 4.69 -5.20
CA PRO A 29 8.54 3.83 -4.73
C PRO A 29 8.21 3.23 -3.34
N ARG A 30 8.87 2.11 -2.98
CA ARG A 30 8.72 1.50 -1.65
C ARG A 30 9.41 2.30 -0.55
N TRP A 31 10.49 3.00 -0.91
CA TRP A 31 11.24 3.89 -0.05
C TRP A 31 11.78 5.03 -0.91
N ALA A 32 11.87 6.22 -0.34
CA ALA A 32 12.46 7.39 -0.98
C ALA A 32 13.27 8.16 0.06
N LEU A 33 14.47 8.59 -0.31
CA LEU A 33 15.27 9.50 0.50
C LEU A 33 15.01 10.93 0.02
N VAL A 34 14.33 11.71 0.83
CA VAL A 34 13.90 13.07 0.49
C VAL A 34 14.71 14.07 1.30
N ARG A 35 15.24 15.10 0.66
CA ARG A 35 15.88 16.20 1.40
C ARG A 35 14.83 16.98 2.18
N ARG A 36 15.20 17.42 3.38
CA ARG A 36 14.32 18.22 4.23
C ARG A 36 13.76 19.42 3.46
N GLY A 37 12.45 19.63 3.56
CA GLY A 37 11.72 20.71 2.87
C GLY A 37 11.39 20.44 1.40
N GLN A 38 11.87 19.33 0.81
CA GLN A 38 11.49 18.95 -0.56
C GLN A 38 10.19 18.13 -0.57
N ALA A 39 9.72 17.86 -1.78
CA ALA A 39 8.54 17.04 -2.04
C ALA A 39 8.91 15.77 -2.79
N GLU A 40 8.12 14.72 -2.57
CA GLU A 40 8.21 13.44 -3.23
C GLU A 40 6.80 12.95 -3.59
N THR A 41 6.70 12.09 -4.61
CA THR A 41 5.42 11.49 -5.01
C THR A 41 5.48 9.99 -4.89
N LEU A 42 4.49 9.43 -4.18
CA LEU A 42 4.23 8.01 -4.09
C LEU A 42 2.96 7.69 -4.87
N SER A 43 2.93 6.54 -5.55
CA SER A 43 1.76 6.00 -6.22
C SER A 43 1.39 4.67 -5.59
N CYS A 44 0.10 4.47 -5.38
CA CYS A 44 -0.49 3.20 -5.03
C CYS A 44 -1.29 2.69 -6.22
N PHE A 45 -0.94 1.51 -6.72
CA PHE A 45 -1.60 0.87 -7.85
C PHE A 45 -2.45 -0.30 -7.38
N LEU A 46 -3.72 -0.30 -7.74
CA LEU A 46 -4.69 -1.35 -7.45
C LEU A 46 -4.68 -2.37 -8.58
N ARG A 47 -4.56 -3.66 -8.23
CA ARG A 47 -4.54 -4.76 -9.20
C ARG A 47 -5.92 -5.20 -9.65
N ASP A 48 -6.94 -4.95 -8.83
CA ASP A 48 -8.33 -5.32 -9.08
C ASP A 48 -9.23 -4.11 -8.87
N ALA A 49 -9.79 -3.57 -9.96
CA ALA A 49 -10.65 -2.40 -9.93
C ALA A 49 -11.99 -2.60 -9.19
N GLN A 50 -12.30 -3.80 -8.70
CA GLN A 50 -13.49 -4.07 -7.87
C GLN A 50 -13.42 -3.44 -6.47
N TYR A 51 -12.31 -2.80 -6.09
CA TYR A 51 -12.12 -2.13 -4.80
C TYR A 51 -12.19 -0.61 -4.99
N PRO A 52 -13.40 -0.02 -4.97
CA PRO A 52 -13.58 1.36 -5.38
C PRO A 52 -12.89 2.35 -4.43
N TYR A 53 -12.77 2.03 -3.14
CA TYR A 53 -12.05 2.87 -2.19
C TYR A 53 -10.58 2.52 -2.15
N MET A 54 -9.72 3.52 -2.31
CA MET A 54 -8.29 3.43 -2.00
C MET A 54 -7.94 4.49 -0.97
N SER A 55 -7.02 4.15 -0.08
CA SER A 55 -6.67 5.01 1.04
C SER A 55 -5.17 5.12 1.23
N TRP A 56 -4.73 6.27 1.72
CA TRP A 56 -3.38 6.46 2.26
C TRP A 56 -3.45 6.65 3.77
N TYR A 57 -2.53 6.01 4.47
CA TYR A 57 -2.32 6.12 5.91
C TYR A 57 -0.89 6.57 6.20
N GLN A 58 -0.73 7.37 7.24
CA GLN A 58 0.56 7.51 7.91
C GLN A 58 0.59 6.65 9.16
N GLN A 59 1.77 6.17 9.51
CA GLN A 59 2.02 5.55 10.80
C GLN A 59 2.70 6.55 11.74
N ASP A 60 2.13 6.71 12.93
CA ASP A 60 2.73 7.57 13.96
C ASP A 60 3.87 6.86 14.72
N LEU A 61 4.48 7.58 15.67
CA LEU A 61 5.61 7.09 16.46
C LEU A 61 5.24 5.92 17.39
N GLN A 62 3.96 5.72 17.70
CA GLN A 62 3.49 4.56 18.46
C GLN A 62 3.08 3.38 17.56
N GLY A 63 3.24 3.52 16.25
CA GLY A 63 2.89 2.50 15.27
C GLY A 63 1.42 2.49 14.88
N GLN A 64 0.61 3.45 15.33
CA GLN A 64 -0.82 3.52 14.97
C GLN A 64 -0.99 4.10 13.56
N LEU A 65 -1.97 3.58 12.84
CA LEU A 65 -2.31 4.06 11.51
C LEU A 65 -3.33 5.19 11.60
N GLN A 66 -2.99 6.33 11.02
CA GLN A 66 -3.86 7.48 10.87
C GLN A 66 -4.18 7.67 9.39
N VAL A 67 -5.48 7.72 9.07
CA VAL A 67 -5.92 7.93 7.69
C VAL A 67 -5.56 9.35 7.24
N LEU A 68 -4.94 9.47 6.07
CA LEU A 68 -4.74 10.74 5.39
C LEU A 68 -5.93 11.06 4.50
N ALA A 69 -6.31 10.12 3.63
CA ALA A 69 -7.51 10.20 2.82
C ALA A 69 -7.99 8.81 2.39
N SER A 70 -9.28 8.71 2.07
CA SER A 70 -9.92 7.56 1.42
C SER A 70 -10.77 8.08 0.27
N LEU A 71 -10.34 7.81 -0.96
CA LEU A 71 -10.92 8.39 -2.17
C LEU A 71 -11.51 7.31 -3.09
N ARG A 72 -12.60 7.65 -3.77
CA ARG A 72 -13.39 6.69 -4.54
C ARG A 72 -13.35 6.95 -6.04
N PHE A 73 -13.63 8.18 -6.45
CA PHE A 73 -13.85 8.52 -7.85
C PHE A 73 -12.60 9.16 -8.46
N SER A 74 -12.34 8.84 -9.73
CA SER A 74 -11.31 9.50 -10.51
C SER A 74 -11.47 11.03 -10.44
N GLY A 75 -10.39 11.74 -10.12
CA GLY A 75 -10.38 13.18 -9.92
C GLY A 75 -10.60 13.63 -8.47
N ASP A 76 -11.03 12.75 -7.57
CA ASP A 76 -11.11 13.06 -6.13
C ASP A 76 -9.74 13.51 -5.62
N LYS A 77 -9.73 14.50 -4.74
CA LYS A 77 -8.52 15.09 -4.19
C LYS A 77 -8.74 15.55 -2.75
N GLU A 78 -7.76 15.28 -1.89
CA GLU A 78 -7.73 15.73 -0.51
C GLU A 78 -6.36 16.35 -0.19
N VAL A 79 -6.35 17.44 0.57
CA VAL A 79 -5.13 18.12 1.02
C VAL A 79 -5.11 18.15 2.54
N ILE A 80 -4.02 17.66 3.14
CA ILE A 80 -3.88 17.52 4.58
C ILE A 80 -2.53 18.09 5.01
N SER A 81 -2.53 19.00 5.97
CA SER A 81 -1.31 19.51 6.59
C SER A 81 -1.18 18.98 8.00
N LEU A 82 -0.10 18.25 8.28
CA LEU A 82 0.21 17.71 9.61
C LEU A 82 1.61 18.14 10.04
N PRO A 83 1.92 18.08 11.34
CA PRO A 83 3.27 18.38 11.81
C PRO A 83 4.32 17.57 11.04
N GLY A 84 5.18 18.28 10.33
CA GLY A 84 6.34 17.76 9.61
C GLY A 84 6.15 17.27 8.17
N ALA A 85 4.95 17.37 7.60
CA ALA A 85 4.73 17.23 6.15
C ALA A 85 3.34 17.71 5.72
N ASP A 86 3.25 18.19 4.49
CA ASP A 86 1.99 18.45 3.80
C ASP A 86 1.71 17.32 2.80
N TYR A 87 0.45 16.92 2.70
CA TYR A 87 0.00 15.83 1.86
C TYR A 87 -1.03 16.30 0.87
N GLN A 88 -0.92 15.80 -0.34
CA GLN A 88 -1.95 15.90 -1.34
C GLN A 88 -2.22 14.50 -1.89
N VAL A 89 -3.40 13.96 -1.58
CA VAL A 89 -3.87 12.69 -2.12
C VAL A 89 -4.73 12.97 -3.34
N THR A 90 -4.54 12.22 -4.42
CA THR A 90 -5.32 12.37 -5.65
C THR A 90 -5.65 10.99 -6.21
N ARG A 91 -6.94 10.75 -6.45
CA ARG A 91 -7.40 9.57 -7.19
C ARG A 91 -7.22 9.87 -8.67
N VAL A 92 -6.19 9.29 -9.29
CA VAL A 92 -5.82 9.60 -10.67
C VAL A 92 -6.78 8.95 -11.65
N ASP A 93 -7.11 7.69 -11.38
CA ASP A 93 -8.09 6.89 -12.11
C ASP A 93 -8.61 5.76 -11.19
N ASP A 94 -9.32 4.78 -11.74
CA ASP A 94 -9.88 3.65 -10.98
C ASP A 94 -8.81 2.72 -10.39
N THR A 95 -7.55 2.85 -10.81
CA THR A 95 -6.44 1.97 -10.43
C THR A 95 -5.28 2.67 -9.73
N GLU A 96 -5.14 3.99 -9.82
CA GLU A 96 -4.04 4.73 -9.18
C GLU A 96 -4.54 5.73 -8.12
N LEU A 97 -4.00 5.61 -6.91
CA LEU A 97 -4.09 6.63 -5.85
C LEU A 97 -2.71 7.23 -5.60
N ARG A 98 -2.54 8.48 -5.96
CA ARG A 98 -1.28 9.22 -5.83
C ARG A 98 -1.24 10.02 -4.53
N LEU A 99 -0.08 10.03 -3.89
CA LEU A 99 0.22 10.82 -2.71
C LEU A 99 1.46 11.67 -2.97
N GLN A 100 1.27 12.98 -3.06
CA GLN A 100 2.38 13.92 -2.98
C GLN A 100 2.62 14.27 -1.51
N VAL A 101 3.87 14.14 -1.07
CA VAL A 101 4.32 14.49 0.27
C VAL A 101 5.30 15.64 0.13
N ALA A 102 4.96 16.81 0.66
CA ALA A 102 5.76 18.03 0.57
C ALA A 102 6.20 18.53 1.94
N ASN A 103 7.16 19.47 1.97
CA ASN A 103 7.64 20.13 3.18
C ASN A 103 8.07 19.14 4.28
N VAL A 104 8.66 18.00 3.88
CA VAL A 104 9.03 16.92 4.78
C VAL A 104 10.14 17.36 5.73
N THR A 105 9.91 17.32 7.05
CA THR A 105 10.92 17.67 8.06
C THR A 105 11.53 16.48 8.78
N GLN A 106 10.84 15.34 8.75
CA GLN A 106 11.18 14.09 9.43
C GLN A 106 10.77 12.86 8.60
N GLY A 107 11.43 11.73 8.86
CA GLY A 107 11.11 10.47 8.20
C GLY A 107 9.70 10.00 8.52
N ARG A 108 9.04 9.37 7.55
CA ARG A 108 7.66 8.88 7.68
C ARG A 108 7.48 7.50 7.07
N THR A 109 6.55 6.75 7.66
CA THR A 109 6.10 5.47 7.12
C THR A 109 4.67 5.65 6.62
N LEU A 110 4.46 5.33 5.35
CA LEU A 110 3.21 5.52 4.63
C LEU A 110 2.75 4.20 4.05
N TYR A 111 1.46 3.92 4.19
CA TYR A 111 0.84 2.70 3.69
C TYR A 111 -0.35 3.04 2.83
N CYS A 112 -0.49 2.36 1.71
CA CYS A 112 -1.70 2.41 0.92
C CYS A 112 -2.53 1.12 1.05
N THR A 113 -3.85 1.25 0.97
CA THR A 113 -4.78 0.12 1.02
C THR A 113 -5.92 0.31 0.02
N ALA A 114 -6.69 -0.75 -0.22
CA ALA A 114 -7.92 -0.71 -0.99
C ALA A 114 -9.02 -1.52 -0.29
N ALA A 115 -10.28 -1.10 -0.44
CA ALA A 115 -11.42 -1.70 0.23
C ALA A 115 -12.64 -1.81 -0.70
N LYS A 116 -13.42 -2.88 -0.50
CA LYS A 116 -14.76 -3.04 -1.08
C LYS A 116 -15.78 -2.36 -0.17
N THR A 117 -16.83 -1.81 -0.77
CA THR A 117 -18.07 -1.50 -0.04
C THR A 117 -18.64 -2.82 0.49
N GLN A 118 -18.91 -2.89 1.79
CA GLN A 118 -19.67 -3.99 2.40
C GLN A 118 -21.15 -3.88 2.05
#